data_AF-A0A2V6T0T9-F1
#
_entry.id   AF-A0A2V6T0T9-F1
#
_cell.length_a   1.000
_cell.length_b   1.000
_cell.length_c   1.000
_cell.angle_alpha   90.00
_cell.angle_beta   90.00
_cell.angle_gamma   90.00
#
_symmetry.space_group_name_H-M   'P 1'
#
loop_
_entity.id
_entity.type
_entity.pdbx_description
1 polymer ?
#
loop_
_entity_poly.entity_id
_entity_poly.type
_entity_poly.pdbx_seq_one_letter_code
_entity_poly.pdbx_strand_id
1 'polypeptide(L)'
;MNWSELFWIFLILSSLQPAIRRQLLHTTRLRLLRRIEQRRGSLAIALVHRQETMSFLGFPLVRYIDINDSEELLRAIRLCDPKTAIDLILHTPGGLVLAADQIAHALQRHPGKVTVFVPH
;
A
#
# COMPACT_ATOMS: atom_id res chain seq x y z
N MET A 1 -15.37 41.23 -0.80
CA MET A 1 -15.37 39.79 -1.16
C MET A 1 -16.77 39.45 -1.60
N ASN A 2 -16.96 39.17 -2.88
CA ASN A 2 -18.26 38.85 -3.45
C ASN A 2 -18.63 37.38 -3.18
N TRP A 3 -19.93 37.07 -3.17
CA TRP A 3 -20.42 35.69 -3.01
C TRP A 3 -19.88 34.73 -4.08
N SER A 4 -19.70 35.23 -5.30
CA SER A 4 -19.07 34.49 -6.41
C SER A 4 -17.60 34.15 -6.13
N GLU A 5 -16.84 35.08 -5.56
CA GLU A 5 -15.43 34.88 -5.21
C GLU A 5 -15.27 33.82 -4.11
N LEU A 6 -16.12 33.90 -3.07
CA LEU A 6 -16.16 32.89 -2.00
C LEU A 6 -16.49 31.49 -2.53
N PHE A 7 -17.44 31.39 -3.46
CA PHE A 7 -17.80 30.13 -4.11
C PHE A 7 -16.63 29.54 -4.90
N TRP A 8 -15.95 30.35 -5.72
CA TRP A 8 -14.78 29.90 -6.49
C TRP A 8 -13.61 29.50 -5.59
N ILE A 9 -13.33 30.24 -4.52
CA ILE A 9 -12.31 29.88 -3.53
C ILE A 9 -12.65 28.54 -2.88
N PHE A 10 -13.90 28.33 -2.46
CA PHE A 10 -14.35 27.06 -1.91
C PHE A 10 -14.20 25.90 -2.91
N LEU A 11 -14.53 26.12 -4.19
CA LEU A 11 -14.42 25.10 -5.23
C LEU A 11 -12.95 24.72 -5.50
N ILE A 12 -12.05 25.72 -5.54
CA ILE A 12 -10.61 25.49 -5.65
C ILE A 12 -10.09 24.73 -4.43
N LEU A 13 -10.43 25.15 -3.21
CA LEU A 13 -9.95 24.51 -1.99
C LEU A 13 -10.46 23.07 -1.85
N SER A 14 -11.74 22.84 -2.16
CA SER A 14 -12.34 21.51 -2.11
C SER A 14 -11.71 20.57 -3.14
N SER A 15 -11.40 21.05 -4.35
CA SER A 15 -10.76 20.23 -5.39
C SER A 15 -9.38 19.67 -5.00
N LEU A 16 -8.65 20.34 -4.09
CA LEU A 16 -7.37 19.87 -3.55
C LEU A 16 -7.51 18.83 -2.44
N GLN A 17 -8.67 18.77 -1.76
CA GLN A 17 -8.91 17.90 -0.61
C GLN A 17 -8.65 16.40 -0.89
N PRO A 18 -9.06 15.80 -2.02
CA PRO A 18 -8.84 14.38 -2.29
C PRO A 18 -7.36 14.00 -2.41
N ALA A 19 -6.55 14.87 -3.04
CA ALA A 19 -5.12 14.63 -3.22
C ALA A 19 -4.38 14.62 -1.88
N ILE A 20 -4.70 15.57 -1.00
CA ILE A 20 -4.14 15.67 0.35
C ILE A 20 -4.48 14.41 1.17
N ARG A 21 -5.76 13.99 1.14
CA ARG A 21 -6.21 12.76 1.84
C ARG A 21 -5.45 11.52 1.37
N ARG A 22 -5.27 11.35 0.06
CA ARG A 22 -4.52 10.23 -0.52
C ARG A 22 -3.07 10.20 -0.01
N GLN A 23 -2.40 11.35 -0.02
CA GLN A 23 -1.01 11.45 0.45
C GLN A 23 -0.88 11.16 1.96
N LEU A 24 -1.80 11.67 2.77
CA LEU A 24 -1.85 11.39 4.21
C LEU A 24 -2.07 9.90 4.50
N LEU A 25 -2.97 9.24 3.77
CA LEU A 25 -3.20 7.80 3.92
C LEU A 25 -1.95 6.99 3.52
N HIS A 26 -1.31 7.32 2.41
CA HIS A 26 -0.09 6.64 1.95
C HIS A 26 1.04 6.74 2.98
N THR A 27 1.32 7.97 3.45
CA THR A 27 2.36 8.19 4.48
C THR A 27 2.04 7.49 5.80
N THR A 28 0.77 7.40 6.17
CA THR A 28 0.33 6.69 7.38
C THR A 28 0.57 5.18 7.27
N ARG A 29 0.30 4.57 6.11
CA ARG A 29 0.58 3.15 5.84
C ARG A 29 2.07 2.85 5.92
N LEU A 30 2.91 3.68 5.28
CA LEU A 30 4.37 3.52 5.35
C LEU A 30 4.89 3.61 6.78
N ARG A 31 4.38 4.56 7.58
CA ARG A 31 4.75 4.67 9.00
C ARG A 31 4.32 3.44 9.80
N LEU A 32 3.16 2.86 9.48
CA LEU A 32 2.68 1.65 10.15
C LEU A 32 3.52 0.42 9.80
N LEU A 33 3.88 0.24 8.52
CA LEU A 33 4.80 -0.81 8.10
C LEU A 33 6.15 -0.68 8.82
N ARG A 34 6.77 0.50 8.83
CA ARG A 34 8.02 0.74 9.56
C ARG A 34 7.93 0.43 11.05
N ARG A 35 6.79 0.69 11.69
CA ARG A 35 6.59 0.30 13.09
C ARG A 35 6.54 -1.22 13.28
N ILE A 36 5.96 -1.95 12.32
CA ILE A 36 5.95 -3.41 12.33
C ILE A 36 7.39 -3.93 12.17
N GLU A 37 8.14 -3.40 11.21
CA GLU A 37 9.55 -3.73 10.97
C GLU A 37 10.39 -3.56 12.24
N GLN A 38 10.30 -2.39 12.87
CA GLN A 38 11.03 -2.08 14.10
C GLN A 38 10.66 -3.00 15.26
N ARG A 39 9.37 -3.37 15.39
CA ARG A 39 8.91 -4.24 16.47
C ARG A 39 9.31 -5.69 16.28
N ARG A 40 9.43 -6.15 15.04
CA ARG A 40 9.69 -7.56 14.70
C ARG A 40 11.14 -7.83 14.30
N GLY A 41 11.92 -6.80 13.99
CA GLY A 41 13.28 -6.95 13.48
C GLY A 41 13.31 -7.59 12.10
N SER A 42 12.32 -7.29 11.26
CA SER A 42 12.08 -7.91 9.97
C SER A 42 11.77 -6.87 8.90
N LEU A 43 11.94 -7.25 7.63
CA LEU A 43 11.40 -6.51 6.49
C LEU A 43 9.90 -6.80 6.38
N ALA A 44 9.06 -5.77 6.50
CA ALA A 44 7.61 -5.92 6.44
C ALA A 44 7.11 -5.50 5.05
N ILE A 45 6.56 -6.45 4.32
CA ILE A 45 6.05 -6.24 2.97
C ILE A 45 4.55 -6.46 2.97
N ALA A 46 3.78 -5.55 2.38
CA ALA A 46 2.34 -5.70 2.20
C ALA A 46 2.00 -5.97 0.73
N LEU A 47 1.39 -7.11 0.44
CA LEU A 47 0.75 -7.43 -0.83
C LEU A 47 -0.76 -7.39 -0.61
N VAL A 48 -1.31 -6.17 -0.64
CA VAL A 48 -2.72 -5.89 -0.40
C VAL A 48 -3.35 -5.39 -1.69
N HIS A 49 -4.38 -6.10 -2.17
CA HIS A 49 -5.22 -5.68 -3.27
C HIS A 49 -6.53 -5.17 -2.70
N ARG A 50 -6.78 -3.87 -2.82
CA ARG A 50 -7.96 -3.23 -2.22
C ARG A 50 -8.61 -2.25 -3.16
N GLN A 51 -9.94 -2.22 -3.11
CA GLN A 51 -10.73 -1.20 -3.79
C GLN A 51 -10.87 0.01 -2.87
N GLU A 52 -10.17 1.10 -3.19
CA GLU A 52 -10.32 2.36 -2.46
C GLU A 52 -11.35 3.24 -3.15
N THR A 53 -12.35 3.67 -2.37
CA THR A 53 -13.32 4.66 -2.84
C THR A 53 -12.79 6.05 -2.53
N MET A 54 -12.52 6.84 -3.57
CA MET A 54 -12.21 8.26 -3.41
C MET A 54 -13.51 9.03 -3.25
N SER A 55 -13.64 9.78 -2.15
CA SER A 55 -14.78 10.64 -1.89
C SER A 55 -14.42 12.12 -2.03
N PHE A 56 -15.32 12.88 -2.64
CA PHE A 56 -15.26 14.34 -2.72
C PHE A 56 -16.44 14.91 -1.95
N LEU A 57 -16.16 15.78 -0.97
CA LEU A 57 -17.18 16.35 -0.08
C LEU A 57 -18.11 15.30 0.59
N GLY A 58 -17.66 14.05 0.73
CA GLY A 58 -18.44 12.96 1.31
C GLY A 58 -19.16 12.05 0.31
N PHE A 59 -19.18 12.41 -0.98
CA PHE A 59 -19.79 11.58 -2.03
C PHE A 59 -18.74 10.70 -2.73
N PRO A 60 -19.02 9.39 -2.94
CA PRO A 60 -18.09 8.49 -3.63
C PRO A 60 -18.04 8.83 -5.13
N LEU A 61 -16.86 9.18 -5.65
CA LEU A 61 -16.68 9.52 -7.06
C LEU A 61 -16.19 8.34 -7.89
N VAL A 62 -15.11 7.69 -7.46
CA VAL A 62 -14.41 6.65 -8.23
C VAL A 62 -13.87 5.59 -7.27
N ARG A 63 -13.96 4.32 -7.67
CA ARG A 63 -13.27 3.21 -7.03
C ARG A 63 -12.01 2.89 -7.83
N TYR A 64 -10.85 2.84 -7.19
CA TYR A 64 -9.60 2.43 -7.82
C TYR A 64 -9.07 1.17 -7.14
N ILE A 65 -8.43 0.30 -7.91
CA ILE A 65 -7.75 -0.88 -7.40
C ILE A 65 -6.30 -0.52 -7.12
N ASP A 66 -5.94 -0.40 -5.84
CA ASP A 66 -4.55 -0.24 -5.43
C ASP A 66 -3.89 -1.62 -5.41
N ILE A 67 -2.95 -1.87 -6.33
CA ILE A 67 -2.17 -3.10 -6.43
C ILE A 67 -0.75 -2.76 -6.02
N ASN A 68 -0.26 -3.37 -4.94
CA ASN A 68 1.17 -3.39 -4.67
C ASN A 68 1.89 -4.15 -5.79
N ASP A 69 2.83 -3.47 -6.46
CA ASP A 69 3.54 -4.00 -7.62
C ASP A 69 4.42 -5.20 -7.23
N SER A 70 4.24 -6.32 -7.94
CA SER A 70 5.04 -7.53 -7.76
C SER A 70 6.53 -7.31 -8.03
N GLU A 71 6.90 -6.39 -8.93
CA GLU A 71 8.30 -6.08 -9.21
C GLU A 71 8.98 -5.40 -8.03
N GLU A 72 8.27 -4.48 -7.37
CA GLU A 72 8.78 -3.77 -6.20
C GLU A 72 8.98 -4.74 -5.03
N LEU A 73 8.05 -5.68 -4.85
CA LEU A 73 8.18 -6.75 -3.86
C LEU A 73 9.40 -7.65 -4.16
N LEU A 74 9.53 -8.12 -5.39
CA LEU A 74 10.67 -8.95 -5.80
C LEU A 74 12.01 -8.20 -5.65
N ARG A 75 12.02 -6.89 -5.94
CA ARG A 75 13.18 -6.03 -5.72
C ARG A 75 13.50 -5.90 -4.23
N ALA A 76 12.50 -5.71 -3.38
CA ALA A 76 12.70 -5.63 -1.94
C ALA A 76 13.31 -6.91 -1.36
N ILE A 77 12.82 -8.09 -1.78
CA ILE A 77 13.40 -9.38 -1.38
C ILE A 77 14.87 -9.49 -1.84
N ARG A 78 15.16 -9.10 -3.08
CA ARG A 78 16.52 -9.21 -3.65
C ARG A 78 17.54 -8.25 -3.04
N LEU A 79 17.11 -7.05 -2.63
CA LEU A 79 17.99 -6.02 -2.09
C LEU A 79 18.16 -6.11 -0.57
N CYS A 80 17.32 -6.87 0.11
CA CYS A 80 17.40 -7.07 1.55
C CYS A 80 18.64 -7.90 1.92
N ASP A 81 19.19 -7.68 3.12
CA ASP A 81 20.23 -8.55 3.66
C ASP A 81 19.69 -9.99 3.78
N PRO A 82 20.40 -11.02 3.27
CA PRO A 82 19.95 -12.40 3.28
C PRO A 82 19.54 -12.93 4.67
N LYS A 83 20.13 -12.41 5.75
CA LYS A 83 19.85 -12.83 7.13
C LYS A 83 18.61 -12.15 7.74
N THR A 84 18.10 -11.10 7.12
CA THR A 84 16.93 -10.37 7.62
C THR A 84 15.68 -11.22 7.46
N ALA A 85 14.86 -11.35 8.50
CA ALA A 85 13.58 -12.03 8.40
C ALA A 85 12.60 -11.21 7.53
N ILE A 86 11.71 -11.88 6.81
CA ILE A 86 10.66 -11.24 5.99
C ILE A 86 9.30 -11.54 6.61
N ASP A 87 8.50 -10.50 6.80
CA ASP A 87 7.10 -10.58 7.19
C ASP A 87 6.23 -10.10 6.01
N LEU A 88 5.56 -11.02 5.33
CA LEU A 88 4.67 -10.73 4.22
C LEU A 88 3.21 -10.68 4.70
N ILE A 89 2.54 -9.54 4.51
CA ILE A 89 1.10 -9.39 4.74
C ILE A 89 0.39 -9.59 3.41
N LEU A 90 -0.39 -10.66 3.29
CA LEU A 90 -1.02 -11.10 2.06
C LEU A 90 -2.55 -10.95 2.13
N HIS A 91 -3.10 -10.00 1.40
CA HIS A 91 -4.54 -9.82 1.26
C HIS A 91 -4.88 -9.53 -0.20
N THR A 92 -5.19 -10.57 -0.97
CA THR A 92 -5.40 -10.47 -2.42
C THR A 92 -6.57 -11.36 -2.86
N PRO A 93 -7.38 -10.95 -3.86
CA PRO A 93 -8.43 -11.80 -4.44
C PRO A 93 -7.87 -12.92 -5.33
N GLY A 94 -6.55 -12.97 -5.58
CA GLY A 94 -5.90 -13.92 -6.49
C GLY A 94 -5.89 -13.46 -7.95
N GLY A 95 -5.63 -14.39 -8.89
CA GLY A 95 -5.75 -14.14 -10.33
C GLY A 95 -4.46 -13.79 -11.11
N LEU A 96 -3.32 -13.65 -10.44
CA LEU A 96 -2.01 -13.39 -11.08
C LEU A 96 -1.03 -14.55 -10.80
N VAL A 97 -1.24 -15.67 -11.51
CA VAL A 97 -0.50 -16.93 -11.30
C VAL A 97 1.02 -16.74 -11.44
N LEU A 98 1.47 -16.03 -12.48
CA LEU A 98 2.90 -15.84 -12.74
C LEU A 98 3.58 -14.97 -11.67
N ALA A 99 2.95 -13.89 -11.24
CA ALA A 99 3.51 -13.01 -10.21
C ALA A 99 3.55 -13.73 -8.86
N ALA A 100 2.47 -14.45 -8.51
CA ALA A 100 2.43 -15.24 -7.29
C ALA A 100 3.54 -16.30 -7.25
N ASP A 101 3.78 -16.98 -8.37
CA ASP A 101 4.83 -18.00 -8.48
C ASP A 101 6.24 -17.42 -8.32
N GLN A 102 6.53 -16.29 -8.98
CA GLN A 102 7.81 -15.60 -8.81
C GLN A 102 8.05 -15.15 -7.37
N ILE A 103 7.01 -14.63 -6.70
CA ILE A 103 7.08 -14.19 -5.32
C ILE A 103 7.31 -15.40 -4.39
N ALA A 104 6.56 -16.48 -4.59
CA ALA A 104 6.73 -17.71 -3.83
C ALA A 104 8.15 -18.27 -3.97
N HIS A 105 8.69 -18.31 -5.19
CA HIS A 105 10.05 -18.74 -5.45
C HIS A 105 11.11 -17.80 -4.84
N ALA A 106 10.90 -16.49 -4.86
CA ALA A 106 11.81 -15.54 -4.24
C ALA A 106 11.84 -15.71 -2.71
N LEU A 107 10.67 -15.87 -2.08
CA LEU A 107 10.55 -16.12 -0.65
C LEU A 107 11.16 -17.46 -0.24
N GLN A 108 10.93 -18.52 -1.03
CA GLN A 108 11.51 -19.83 -0.79
C GLN A 108 13.04 -19.83 -0.83
N ARG A 109 13.63 -19.03 -1.71
CA ARG A 109 15.10 -18.91 -1.84
C ARG A 109 15.72 -17.99 -0.79
N HIS A 110 14.92 -17.18 -0.11
CA HIS A 110 15.42 -16.28 0.92
C HIS A 110 15.90 -17.07 2.13
N PRO A 111 17.16 -16.93 2.58
CA PRO A 111 17.69 -17.75 3.66
C PRO A 111 17.18 -17.31 5.04
N GLY A 112 16.73 -16.06 5.18
CA GLY A 112 16.11 -15.55 6.40
C GLY A 112 14.73 -16.14 6.64
N LYS A 113 14.26 -16.11 7.90
CA LYS A 113 12.92 -16.58 8.26
C LYS A 113 11.85 -15.79 7.50
N VAL A 114 10.94 -16.50 6.85
CA VAL A 114 9.76 -15.89 6.21
C VAL A 114 8.52 -16.20 7.05
N THR A 115 7.72 -15.17 7.36
CA THR A 115 6.40 -15.30 7.98
C THR A 115 5.35 -14.68 7.06
N VAL A 116 4.22 -15.36 6.84
CA VAL A 116 3.11 -14.84 6.05
C VAL A 116 1.90 -14.60 6.94
N PHE A 117 1.32 -13.41 6.86
CA PHE A 117 0.08 -13.02 7.54
C PHE A 117 -1.07 -12.95 6.54
N VAL A 118 -2.13 -13.71 6.80
CA VAL A 118 -3.35 -13.68 5.99
C VAL A 118 -4.48 -13.11 6.85
N PRO A 119 -4.70 -11.78 6.84
CA PRO A 119 -5.79 -11.17 7.57
C PRO A 119 -7.13 -11.65 7.01
N HIS A 120 -8.05 -11.98 7.92
CA HIS A 120 -9.43 -12.40 7.63
C HIS A 120 -10.30 -11.19 7.29
#